data_AF-A0AAV1NKD8-F1
#
_entry.id   AF-A0AAV1NKD8-F1
#
_cell.length_a   1.000
_cell.length_b   1.000
_cell.length_c   1.000
_cell.angle_alpha   90.00
_cell.angle_beta   90.00
_cell.angle_gamma   90.00
#
_symmetry.space_group_name_H-M   'P 1'
#
loop_
_entity.id
_entity.type
_entity.pdbx_description
1 polymer ?
#
loop_
_entity_poly.entity_id
_entity_poly.type
_entity_poly.pdbx_seq_one_letter_code
_entity_poly.pdbx_strand_id
1 'polypeptide(L)'
;METPSQKRTSRGIASVSPARITRLQEKEDLCNLNDRLAVYIDKVRSLESENAGLRLRITESESSVSRDLTGMRTAYETELADARKTLDQVAKERARMQLELGKIREDHKELKARNSKKESDLEAALARLRDLEALLNSKDASLTTALGEKRALEAEVKDLKAQLAKVDGNLADAKRQLQDEMLRRVDAENRLQTVKEELEFQKNIYNEELRESKRRHESRMVEIDSGRQLEFESKLAEALVELRAQHEEQVALYKTELEKTYNSKLENARHSADRNNHLVGAAHEELQQTRVRLEGMSSQLSQLQKQLSMSESKVRELEEMMSRERDLMRRRLDDKEREISEIRARMQQQLDEYQELLDIKLALDMEINAYRKLLEGEEERLRLSPSPPPTKVTVTRTSGSAHSHTSRLLQSSTTASSSRNSSGTASAKKRRLNDNDSETSSLVGGTVTKTRISQHASASGRVTVDEVDLEGPITGQLAGEETNREW
;
A
#
# COMPACT_ATOMS: atom_id res chain seq x y z
N MET A 1 85.52 -70.86 230.19
CA MET A 1 86.65 -71.65 229.66
C MET A 1 87.91 -70.80 229.77
N GLU A 2 88.57 -70.63 230.92
CA GLU A 2 88.82 -71.57 232.06
C GLU A 2 89.65 -72.80 231.65
N THR A 3 90.66 -73.29 232.39
CA THR A 3 91.55 -72.81 233.50
C THR A 3 92.79 -73.79 233.50
N PRO A 4 93.58 -74.13 234.55
CA PRO A 4 93.94 -73.51 235.86
C PRO A 4 95.45 -73.52 236.25
N SER A 5 95.75 -72.99 237.44
CA SER A 5 96.84 -73.40 238.39
C SER A 5 98.31 -72.97 238.15
N GLN A 6 98.95 -72.17 239.05
CA GLN A 6 99.51 -72.44 240.41
C GLN A 6 101.00 -72.89 240.36
N LYS A 7 101.93 -72.56 241.30
CA LYS A 7 101.87 -71.88 242.63
C LYS A 7 103.28 -71.42 243.12
N ARG A 8 103.33 -70.41 244.02
CA ARG A 8 104.36 -70.17 245.10
C ARG A 8 105.84 -69.89 244.68
N THR A 9 106.82 -69.39 245.48
CA THR A 9 106.98 -68.53 246.71
C THR A 9 108.51 -68.23 246.87
N SER A 10 109.05 -67.23 247.60
CA SER A 10 108.63 -65.88 248.05
C SER A 10 109.74 -65.24 248.94
N ARG A 11 109.89 -63.91 248.96
CA ARG A 11 110.82 -63.08 249.81
C ARG A 11 112.35 -63.20 249.52
N GLY A 12 113.06 -62.06 249.63
CA GLY A 12 114.53 -61.97 249.69
C GLY A 12 115.03 -60.52 249.58
N ILE A 13 115.77 -60.03 250.58
CA ILE A 13 116.09 -58.59 250.77
C ILE A 13 117.54 -58.25 250.39
N ALA A 14 117.73 -57.06 249.79
CA ALA A 14 118.94 -56.21 249.71
C ALA A 14 120.20 -56.65 248.91
N SER A 15 120.70 -55.66 248.12
CA SER A 15 122.10 -55.24 247.89
C SER A 15 123.21 -56.24 247.50
N VAL A 16 123.92 -55.98 246.39
CA VAL A 16 125.32 -55.47 246.35
C VAL A 16 125.91 -55.50 244.91
N SER A 17 126.64 -54.42 244.54
CA SER A 17 127.62 -54.28 243.44
C SER A 17 127.18 -54.30 241.95
N PRO A 18 127.95 -53.63 241.04
CA PRO A 18 127.38 -53.02 239.84
C PRO A 18 127.95 -53.55 238.52
N ALA A 19 127.63 -54.81 238.17
CA ALA A 19 128.09 -55.45 236.92
C ALA A 19 126.97 -55.97 236.00
N ARG A 20 125.69 -55.63 236.28
CA ARG A 20 124.53 -56.25 235.62
C ARG A 20 123.66 -55.30 234.77
N ILE A 21 123.82 -53.98 234.90
CA ILE A 21 122.92 -52.98 234.31
C ILE A 21 123.02 -52.97 232.76
N THR A 22 124.24 -53.06 232.23
CA THR A 22 124.53 -52.84 230.79
C THR A 22 123.83 -53.80 229.83
N ARG A 23 123.45 -55.01 230.27
CA ARG A 23 122.88 -56.06 229.40
C ARG A 23 121.36 -56.05 229.26
N LEU A 24 120.64 -55.20 230.00
CA LEU A 24 119.18 -55.07 229.84
C LEU A 24 118.81 -54.05 228.77
N GLN A 25 119.55 -52.95 228.68
CA GLN A 25 119.34 -51.84 227.74
C GLN A 25 119.26 -52.33 226.27
N GLU A 26 120.28 -53.07 225.83
CA GLU A 26 120.45 -53.51 224.43
C GLU A 26 119.28 -54.35 223.88
N LYS A 27 118.53 -55.03 224.75
CA LYS A 27 117.41 -55.88 224.35
C LYS A 27 116.12 -55.07 224.11
N GLU A 28 115.95 -53.95 224.80
CA GLU A 28 114.76 -53.11 224.71
C GLU A 28 114.78 -52.26 223.42
N ASP A 29 115.96 -51.77 223.04
CA ASP A 29 116.20 -51.07 221.77
C ASP A 29 115.90 -51.94 220.54
N LEU A 30 116.23 -53.24 220.58
CA LEU A 30 115.97 -54.17 219.47
C LEU A 30 114.47 -54.46 219.27
N CYS A 31 113.65 -54.46 220.33
CA CYS A 31 112.20 -54.54 220.17
C CYS A 31 111.65 -53.26 219.52
N ASN A 32 112.00 -52.09 220.05
CA ASN A 32 111.58 -50.79 219.51
C ASN A 32 111.93 -50.63 218.02
N LEU A 33 113.08 -51.14 217.58
CA LEU A 33 113.48 -51.12 216.17
C LEU A 33 112.59 -52.02 215.29
N ASN A 34 112.25 -53.22 215.76
CA ASN A 34 111.41 -54.18 215.04
C ASN A 34 109.95 -53.70 214.92
N ASP A 35 109.36 -53.18 215.99
CA ASP A 35 107.99 -52.66 215.99
C ASP A 35 107.85 -51.48 215.01
N ARG A 36 108.87 -50.61 214.98
CA ARG A 36 108.97 -49.51 214.02
C ARG A 36 109.10 -50.00 212.58
N LEU A 37 109.81 -51.11 212.36
CA LEU A 37 109.95 -51.77 211.06
C LEU A 37 108.61 -52.37 210.59
N ALA A 38 107.82 -52.97 211.48
CA ALA A 38 106.48 -53.47 211.17
C ALA A 38 105.55 -52.33 210.70
N VAL A 39 105.53 -51.20 211.41
CA VAL A 39 104.76 -50.00 211.02
C VAL A 39 105.17 -49.48 209.63
N TYR A 40 106.46 -49.53 209.28
CA TYR A 40 106.92 -49.19 207.93
C TYR A 40 106.45 -50.22 206.88
N ILE A 41 106.49 -51.52 207.17
CA ILE A 41 106.03 -52.58 206.25
C ILE A 41 104.52 -52.45 205.99
N ASP A 42 103.71 -52.21 207.01
CA ASP A 42 102.26 -52.00 206.84
C ASP A 42 101.96 -50.69 206.09
N LYS A 43 102.76 -49.63 206.30
CA LYS A 43 102.61 -48.40 205.50
C LYS A 43 103.04 -48.58 204.04
N VAL A 44 104.08 -49.38 203.77
CA VAL A 44 104.47 -49.76 202.40
C VAL A 44 103.34 -50.57 201.74
N ARG A 45 102.80 -51.60 202.39
CA ARG A 45 101.66 -52.38 201.88
C ARG A 45 100.41 -51.53 201.62
N SER A 46 100.13 -50.56 202.50
CA SER A 46 99.08 -49.55 202.30
C SER A 46 99.34 -48.73 201.03
N LEU A 47 100.57 -48.24 200.83
CA LEU A 47 100.96 -47.46 199.65
C LEU A 47 101.02 -48.30 198.36
N GLU A 48 101.36 -49.59 198.44
CA GLU A 48 101.32 -50.53 197.32
C GLU A 48 99.89 -50.82 196.89
N SER A 49 98.98 -51.07 197.84
CA SER A 49 97.54 -51.22 197.59
C SER A 49 96.91 -49.93 197.04
N GLU A 50 97.34 -48.76 197.53
CA GLU A 50 96.90 -47.46 197.04
C GLU A 50 97.42 -47.20 195.61
N ASN A 51 98.69 -47.51 195.33
CA ASN A 51 99.25 -47.45 193.97
C ASN A 51 98.57 -48.44 193.01
N ALA A 52 98.20 -49.64 193.47
CA ALA A 52 97.44 -50.59 192.66
C ALA A 52 96.04 -50.04 192.32
N GLY A 53 95.33 -49.46 193.30
CA GLY A 53 94.04 -48.81 193.07
C GLY A 53 94.13 -47.55 192.19
N LEU A 54 95.20 -46.76 192.31
CA LEU A 54 95.47 -45.61 191.43
C LEU A 54 95.77 -46.06 190.00
N ARG A 55 96.59 -47.10 189.81
CA ARG A 55 96.84 -47.72 188.50
C ARG A 55 95.56 -48.27 187.87
N LEU A 56 94.72 -48.93 188.66
CA LEU A 56 93.42 -49.40 188.18
C LEU A 56 92.56 -48.23 187.68
N ARG A 57 92.39 -47.17 188.49
CA ARG A 57 91.66 -45.95 188.09
C ARG A 57 92.24 -45.25 186.86
N ILE A 58 93.57 -45.27 186.69
CA ILE A 58 94.23 -44.77 185.47
C ILE A 58 93.78 -45.63 184.28
N THR A 59 93.92 -46.95 184.35
CA THR A 59 93.46 -47.84 183.24
C THR A 59 91.96 -47.79 183.00
N GLU A 60 91.13 -47.59 184.02
CA GLU A 60 89.67 -47.44 183.91
C GLU A 60 89.30 -46.11 183.24
N SER A 61 89.98 -45.01 183.58
CA SER A 61 89.74 -43.70 182.98
C SER A 61 90.36 -43.55 181.58
N GLU A 62 91.52 -44.16 181.31
CA GLU A 62 92.06 -44.32 179.96
C GLU A 62 91.12 -45.17 179.10
N SER A 63 90.54 -46.25 179.66
CA SER A 63 89.55 -47.07 178.98
C SER A 63 88.22 -46.35 178.75
N SER A 64 87.73 -45.54 179.72
CA SER A 64 86.48 -44.78 179.55
C SER A 64 86.67 -43.65 178.53
N VAL A 65 87.76 -42.88 178.63
CA VAL A 65 88.11 -41.84 177.64
C VAL A 65 88.31 -42.45 176.26
N SER A 66 88.98 -43.60 176.14
CA SER A 66 89.11 -44.30 174.85
C SER A 66 87.76 -44.71 174.29
N ARG A 67 86.87 -45.29 175.13
CA ARG A 67 85.53 -45.70 174.71
C ARG A 67 84.68 -44.50 174.29
N ASP A 68 84.70 -43.42 175.05
CA ASP A 68 83.89 -42.23 174.80
C ASP A 68 84.42 -41.45 173.57
N LEU A 69 85.74 -41.40 173.36
CA LEU A 69 86.36 -40.92 172.11
C LEU A 69 85.98 -41.80 170.90
N THR A 70 85.96 -43.13 171.03
CA THR A 70 85.44 -43.99 169.95
C THR A 70 83.95 -43.78 169.73
N GLY A 71 83.16 -43.53 170.77
CA GLY A 71 81.74 -43.20 170.68
C GLY A 71 81.50 -41.90 169.90
N MET A 72 82.16 -40.81 170.29
CA MET A 72 82.14 -39.53 169.56
C MET A 72 82.60 -39.69 168.11
N ARG A 73 83.67 -40.47 167.87
CA ARG A 73 84.13 -40.78 166.52
C ARG A 73 83.06 -41.51 165.72
N THR A 74 82.42 -42.54 166.26
CA THR A 74 81.35 -43.25 165.55
C THR A 74 80.13 -42.37 165.29
N ALA A 75 79.77 -41.47 166.21
CA ALA A 75 78.70 -40.50 166.03
C ALA A 75 79.00 -39.56 164.84
N TYR A 76 80.18 -38.94 164.82
CA TYR A 76 80.60 -38.10 163.69
C TYR A 76 80.75 -38.89 162.38
N GLU A 77 81.21 -40.14 162.41
CA GLU A 77 81.25 -41.00 161.22
C GLU A 77 79.84 -41.33 160.70
N THR A 78 78.84 -41.50 161.57
CA THR A 78 77.42 -41.65 161.17
C THR A 78 76.79 -40.35 160.65
N GLU A 79 77.02 -39.21 161.32
CA GLU A 79 76.53 -37.90 160.86
C GLU A 79 77.12 -37.54 159.48
N LEU A 80 78.43 -37.78 159.27
CA LEU A 80 79.07 -37.61 157.97
C LEU A 80 78.54 -38.60 156.91
N ALA A 81 78.15 -39.82 157.30
CA ALA A 81 77.54 -40.77 156.38
C ALA A 81 76.12 -40.32 155.96
N ASP A 82 75.31 -39.80 156.88
CA ASP A 82 73.94 -39.33 156.58
C ASP A 82 73.93 -37.97 155.86
N ALA A 83 74.89 -37.08 156.17
CA ALA A 83 75.15 -35.88 155.38
C ALA A 83 75.56 -36.21 153.93
N ARG A 84 76.33 -37.29 153.71
CA ARG A 84 76.66 -37.79 152.36
C ARG A 84 75.43 -38.38 151.65
N LYS A 85 74.66 -39.25 152.32
CA LYS A 85 73.41 -39.82 151.75
C LYS A 85 72.42 -38.74 151.33
N THR A 86 72.23 -37.70 152.14
CA THR A 86 71.31 -36.59 151.84
C THR A 86 71.84 -35.71 150.72
N LEU A 87 73.15 -35.43 150.67
CA LEU A 87 73.79 -34.74 149.54
C LEU A 87 73.66 -35.55 148.24
N ASP A 88 73.87 -36.86 148.26
CA ASP A 88 73.68 -37.74 147.10
C ASP A 88 72.23 -37.79 146.64
N GLN A 89 71.26 -37.75 147.58
CA GLN A 89 69.84 -37.72 147.25
C GLN A 89 69.45 -36.39 146.60
N VAL A 90 69.87 -35.26 147.18
CA VAL A 90 69.66 -33.92 146.59
C VAL A 90 70.37 -33.80 145.23
N ALA A 91 71.53 -34.43 145.05
CA ALA A 91 72.22 -34.47 143.75
C ALA A 91 71.42 -35.25 142.70
N LYS A 92 70.83 -36.41 143.06
CA LYS A 92 69.94 -37.19 142.17
C LYS A 92 68.67 -36.42 141.83
N GLU A 93 68.03 -35.78 142.80
CA GLU A 93 66.82 -34.98 142.58
C GLU A 93 67.10 -33.75 141.73
N ARG A 94 68.23 -33.06 141.95
CA ARG A 94 68.70 -31.96 141.11
C ARG A 94 68.97 -32.42 139.68
N ALA A 95 69.66 -33.55 139.49
CA ALA A 95 69.92 -34.11 138.16
C ALA A 95 68.61 -34.50 137.44
N ARG A 96 67.67 -35.13 138.16
CA ARG A 96 66.34 -35.45 137.65
C ARG A 96 65.57 -34.18 137.23
N MET A 97 65.51 -33.16 138.09
CA MET A 97 64.87 -31.88 137.79
C MET A 97 65.53 -31.18 136.59
N GLN A 98 66.86 -31.28 136.42
CA GLN A 98 67.56 -30.75 135.26
C GLN A 98 67.20 -31.50 133.96
N LEU A 99 67.01 -32.82 134.01
CA LEU A 99 66.54 -33.61 132.86
C LEU A 99 65.07 -33.32 132.52
N GLU A 100 64.19 -33.22 133.52
CA GLU A 100 62.77 -32.89 133.32
C GLU A 100 62.60 -31.46 132.76
N LEU A 101 63.34 -30.49 133.29
CA LEU A 101 63.42 -29.11 132.77
C LEU A 101 64.05 -29.05 131.38
N GLY A 102 65.05 -29.89 131.09
CA GLY A 102 65.64 -30.03 129.76
C GLY A 102 64.62 -30.53 128.74
N LYS A 103 63.88 -31.58 129.09
CA LYS A 103 62.78 -32.12 128.27
C LYS A 103 61.70 -31.06 128.02
N ILE A 104 61.19 -30.42 129.06
CA ILE A 104 60.12 -29.41 128.94
C ILE A 104 60.56 -28.24 128.03
N ARG A 105 61.85 -27.87 128.02
CA ARG A 105 62.39 -26.83 127.13
C ARG A 105 62.39 -27.26 125.66
N GLU A 106 62.74 -28.49 125.35
CA GLU A 106 62.68 -29.03 123.99
C GLU A 106 61.23 -29.27 123.55
N ASP A 107 60.38 -29.87 124.40
CA ASP A 107 58.93 -30.02 124.16
C ASP A 107 58.28 -28.65 123.82
N HIS A 108 58.59 -27.59 124.59
CA HIS A 108 58.12 -26.22 124.34
C HIS A 108 58.68 -25.63 123.03
N LYS A 109 59.94 -25.91 122.70
CA LYS A 109 60.60 -25.44 121.47
C LYS A 109 60.02 -26.12 120.22
N GLU A 110 59.73 -27.41 120.30
CA GLU A 110 58.99 -28.16 119.26
C GLU A 110 57.56 -27.63 119.10
N LEU A 111 56.82 -27.43 120.21
CA LEU A 111 55.47 -26.86 120.17
C LEU A 111 55.46 -25.45 119.59
N LYS A 112 56.43 -24.58 119.94
CA LYS A 112 56.56 -23.24 119.37
C LYS A 112 56.88 -23.29 117.87
N ALA A 113 57.78 -24.18 117.43
CA ALA A 113 58.08 -24.37 116.01
C ALA A 113 56.88 -24.94 115.23
N ARG A 114 56.08 -25.82 115.84
CA ARG A 114 54.83 -26.33 115.27
C ARG A 114 53.75 -25.26 115.19
N ASN A 115 53.63 -24.40 116.20
CA ASN A 115 52.67 -23.29 116.21
C ASN A 115 53.03 -22.25 115.13
N SER A 116 54.28 -21.81 115.06
CA SER A 116 54.75 -20.87 114.03
C SER A 116 54.55 -21.39 112.61
N LYS A 117 54.72 -22.70 112.37
CA LYS A 117 54.35 -23.32 111.08
C LYS A 117 52.84 -23.24 110.83
N LYS A 118 52.00 -23.45 111.84
CA LYS A 118 50.53 -23.39 111.70
C LYS A 118 49.99 -21.97 111.56
N GLU A 119 50.65 -20.98 112.15
CA GLU A 119 50.39 -19.55 111.91
C GLU A 119 50.69 -19.20 110.46
N SER A 120 51.85 -19.61 109.93
CA SER A 120 52.20 -19.41 108.52
C SER A 120 51.30 -20.18 107.53
N ASP A 121 50.92 -21.43 107.85
CA ASP A 121 49.93 -22.20 107.08
C ASP A 121 48.57 -21.46 107.02
N LEU A 122 48.15 -20.87 108.14
CA LEU A 122 46.89 -20.13 108.27
C LEU A 122 46.93 -18.80 107.51
N GLU A 123 48.02 -18.04 107.61
CA GLU A 123 48.23 -16.82 106.81
C GLU A 123 48.17 -17.12 105.31
N ALA A 124 48.83 -18.18 104.85
CA ALA A 124 48.79 -18.62 103.45
C ALA A 124 47.40 -19.09 103.01
N ALA A 125 46.63 -19.72 103.90
CA ALA A 125 45.23 -20.08 103.63
C ALA A 125 44.32 -18.84 103.54
N LEU A 126 44.49 -17.87 104.44
CA LEU A 126 43.74 -16.60 104.45
C LEU A 126 44.11 -15.69 103.26
N ALA A 127 45.34 -15.77 102.74
CA ALA A 127 45.71 -15.09 101.49
C ALA A 127 44.91 -15.68 100.31
N ARG A 128 44.99 -17.00 100.10
CA ARG A 128 44.26 -17.72 99.05
C ARG A 128 42.74 -17.53 99.12
N LEU A 129 42.19 -17.42 100.34
CA LEU A 129 40.76 -17.16 100.54
C LEU A 129 40.36 -15.80 99.94
N ARG A 130 41.13 -14.74 100.22
CA ARG A 130 40.91 -13.40 99.64
C ARG A 130 41.09 -13.39 98.12
N ASP A 131 42.07 -14.12 97.59
CA ASP A 131 42.26 -14.25 96.14
C ASP A 131 41.04 -14.91 95.46
N LEU A 132 40.46 -15.93 96.11
CA LEU A 132 39.25 -16.60 95.64
C LEU A 132 37.99 -15.74 95.77
N GLU A 133 37.85 -14.95 96.84
CA GLU A 133 36.78 -13.96 96.99
C GLU A 133 36.87 -12.87 95.91
N ALA A 134 38.07 -12.35 95.63
CA ALA A 134 38.30 -11.38 94.56
C ALA A 134 37.98 -11.96 93.17
N LEU A 135 38.35 -13.22 92.92
CA LEU A 135 38.02 -13.92 91.68
C LEU A 135 36.51 -14.17 91.54
N LEU A 136 35.82 -14.55 92.63
CA LEU A 136 34.36 -14.74 92.65
C LEU A 136 33.64 -13.43 92.32
N ASN A 137 33.96 -12.34 93.03
CA ASN A 137 33.40 -11.01 92.77
C ASN A 137 33.64 -10.55 91.32
N SER A 138 34.80 -10.86 90.74
CA SER A 138 35.11 -10.58 89.33
C SER A 138 34.23 -11.40 88.37
N LYS A 139 33.94 -12.66 88.68
CA LYS A 139 33.04 -13.51 87.89
C LYS A 139 31.58 -13.10 88.01
N ASP A 140 31.12 -12.72 89.20
CA ASP A 140 29.75 -12.25 89.42
C ASP A 140 29.49 -10.90 88.72
N ALA A 141 30.48 -10.00 88.72
CA ALA A 141 30.43 -8.78 87.92
C ALA A 141 30.35 -9.08 86.40
N SER A 142 31.21 -9.97 85.91
CA SER A 142 31.21 -10.39 84.50
C SER A 142 29.90 -11.06 84.08
N LEU A 143 29.33 -11.91 84.94
CA LEU A 143 28.02 -12.55 84.73
C LEU A 143 26.89 -11.52 84.74
N THR A 144 26.96 -10.51 85.61
CA THR A 144 25.98 -9.42 85.66
C THR A 144 25.99 -8.60 84.37
N THR A 145 27.17 -8.26 83.85
CA THR A 145 27.33 -7.58 82.56
C THR A 145 26.78 -8.43 81.40
N ALA A 146 27.16 -9.71 81.30
CA ALA A 146 26.69 -10.60 80.25
C ALA A 146 25.15 -10.82 80.29
N LEU A 147 24.53 -10.84 81.47
CA LEU A 147 23.07 -10.84 81.62
C LEU A 147 22.44 -9.48 81.26
N GLY A 148 23.17 -8.36 81.37
CA GLY A 148 22.75 -7.06 80.85
C GLY A 148 22.73 -7.04 79.32
N GLU A 149 23.86 -7.40 78.71
CA GLU A 149 24.04 -7.52 77.25
C GLU A 149 23.01 -8.46 76.63
N LYS A 150 22.79 -9.64 77.23
CA LYS A 150 21.74 -10.58 76.80
C LYS A 150 20.36 -9.91 76.74
N ARG A 151 19.97 -9.15 77.77
CA ARG A 151 18.64 -8.49 77.80
C ARG A 151 18.52 -7.38 76.76
N ALA A 152 19.62 -6.68 76.46
CA ALA A 152 19.66 -5.69 75.39
C ALA A 152 19.46 -6.35 74.01
N LEU A 153 20.17 -7.45 73.74
CA LEU A 153 20.02 -8.23 72.51
C LEU A 153 18.62 -8.89 72.40
N GLU A 154 18.04 -9.35 73.51
CA GLU A 154 16.65 -9.86 73.52
C GLU A 154 15.62 -8.77 73.21
N ALA A 155 15.88 -7.51 73.58
CA ALA A 155 15.06 -6.36 73.20
C ALA A 155 15.25 -5.99 71.71
N GLU A 156 16.49 -5.89 71.24
CA GLU A 156 16.79 -5.62 69.82
C GLU A 156 16.17 -6.66 68.88
N VAL A 157 16.29 -7.96 69.22
CA VAL A 157 15.64 -9.06 68.47
C VAL A 157 14.11 -8.95 68.48
N LYS A 158 13.51 -8.41 69.55
CA LYS A 158 12.06 -8.16 69.61
C LYS A 158 11.66 -6.99 68.71
N ASP A 159 12.42 -5.91 68.71
CA ASP A 159 12.14 -4.72 67.91
C ASP A 159 12.38 -4.98 66.41
N LEU A 160 13.42 -5.75 66.04
CA LEU A 160 13.64 -6.23 64.68
C LEU A 160 12.49 -7.14 64.20
N LYS A 161 11.96 -8.01 65.06
CA LYS A 161 10.76 -8.82 64.74
C LYS A 161 9.51 -7.95 64.54
N ALA A 162 9.34 -6.88 65.31
CA ALA A 162 8.25 -5.93 65.13
C ALA A 162 8.39 -5.13 63.82
N GLN A 163 9.63 -4.77 63.44
CA GLN A 163 9.92 -4.14 62.14
C GLN A 163 9.63 -5.07 60.97
N LEU A 164 10.07 -6.34 61.03
CA LEU A 164 9.75 -7.36 60.01
C LEU A 164 8.25 -7.54 59.85
N ALA A 165 7.51 -7.77 60.94
CA ALA A 165 6.05 -7.92 60.89
C ALA A 165 5.33 -6.70 60.29
N LYS A 166 5.86 -5.48 60.49
CA LYS A 166 5.36 -4.25 59.86
C LYS A 166 5.67 -4.21 58.36
N VAL A 167 6.85 -4.65 57.94
CA VAL A 167 7.22 -4.75 56.51
C VAL A 167 6.40 -5.82 55.79
N ASP A 168 6.18 -6.98 56.42
CA ASP A 168 5.32 -8.05 55.90
C ASP A 168 3.87 -7.59 55.75
N GLY A 169 3.34 -6.83 56.73
CA GLY A 169 2.03 -6.20 56.64
C GLY A 169 1.93 -5.20 55.47
N ASN A 170 2.90 -4.28 55.36
CA ASN A 170 2.98 -3.34 54.24
C ASN A 170 3.06 -4.07 52.87
N LEU A 171 3.80 -5.17 52.79
CA LEU A 171 3.93 -6.00 51.58
C LEU A 171 2.62 -6.72 51.24
N ALA A 172 1.85 -7.16 52.24
CA ALA A 172 0.53 -7.76 52.04
C ALA A 172 -0.48 -6.72 51.52
N ASP A 173 -0.51 -5.51 52.10
CA ASP A 173 -1.37 -4.43 51.61
C ASP A 173 -0.97 -3.95 50.20
N ALA A 174 0.33 -3.84 49.88
CA ALA A 174 0.79 -3.51 48.54
C ALA A 174 0.40 -4.58 47.50
N LYS A 175 0.47 -5.87 47.87
CA LYS A 175 0.00 -6.97 47.01
C LYS A 175 -1.52 -6.91 46.79
N ARG A 176 -2.29 -6.58 47.82
CA ARG A 176 -3.75 -6.40 47.73
C ARG A 176 -4.12 -5.21 46.84
N GLN A 177 -3.46 -4.07 47.00
CA GLN A 177 -3.64 -2.89 46.14
C GLN A 177 -3.31 -3.20 44.67
N LEU A 178 -2.24 -3.97 44.40
CA LEU A 178 -1.91 -4.42 43.05
C LEU A 178 -3.00 -5.34 42.46
N GLN A 179 -3.58 -6.24 43.25
CA GLN A 179 -4.71 -7.09 42.83
C GLN A 179 -5.98 -6.26 42.56
N ASP A 180 -6.28 -5.29 43.42
CA ASP A 180 -7.40 -4.36 43.24
C ASP A 180 -7.25 -3.53 41.96
N GLU A 181 -6.05 -3.02 41.65
CA GLU A 181 -5.77 -2.28 40.41
C GLU A 181 -5.71 -3.18 39.16
N MET A 182 -5.22 -4.42 39.27
CA MET A 182 -5.33 -5.39 38.18
C MET A 182 -6.79 -5.66 37.81
N LEU A 183 -7.68 -5.81 38.80
CA LEU A 183 -9.10 -5.99 38.58
C LEU A 183 -9.73 -4.74 37.94
N ARG A 184 -9.44 -3.54 38.46
CA ARG A 184 -9.89 -2.25 37.88
C ARG A 184 -9.45 -2.09 36.43
N ARG A 185 -8.21 -2.47 36.10
CA ARG A 185 -7.69 -2.45 34.73
C ARG A 185 -8.47 -3.39 33.82
N VAL A 186 -8.68 -4.64 34.23
CA VAL A 186 -9.45 -5.62 33.43
C VAL A 186 -10.89 -5.17 33.23
N ASP A 187 -11.54 -4.62 34.26
CA ASP A 187 -12.87 -4.00 34.15
C ASP A 187 -12.90 -2.84 33.16
N ALA A 188 -11.87 -2.00 33.13
CA ALA A 188 -11.74 -0.89 32.18
C ALA A 188 -11.46 -1.37 30.75
N GLU A 189 -10.61 -2.39 30.57
CA GLU A 189 -10.34 -3.03 29.27
C GLU A 189 -11.61 -3.69 28.70
N ASN A 190 -12.39 -4.38 29.54
CA ASN A 190 -13.69 -4.96 29.17
C ASN A 190 -14.69 -3.88 28.71
N ARG A 191 -14.85 -2.79 29.48
CA ARG A 191 -15.75 -1.68 29.10
C ARG A 191 -15.29 -0.97 27.82
N LEU A 192 -13.98 -0.79 27.65
CA LEU A 192 -13.41 -0.25 26.41
C LEU A 192 -13.70 -1.17 25.21
N GLN A 193 -13.66 -2.48 25.40
CA GLN A 193 -14.01 -3.44 24.35
C GLN A 193 -15.49 -3.37 23.97
N THR A 194 -16.41 -3.31 24.95
CA THR A 194 -17.85 -3.10 24.68
C THR A 194 -18.09 -1.80 23.90
N VAL A 195 -17.46 -0.69 24.30
CA VAL A 195 -17.62 0.61 23.60
C VAL A 195 -17.03 0.60 22.18
N LYS A 196 -15.97 -0.18 21.92
CA LYS A 196 -15.48 -0.41 20.54
C LYS A 196 -16.50 -1.18 19.70
N GLU A 197 -17.06 -2.26 20.25
CA GLU A 197 -18.06 -3.10 19.57
C GLU A 197 -19.35 -2.30 19.28
N GLU A 198 -19.80 -1.46 20.22
CA GLU A 198 -20.89 -0.50 20.00
C GLU A 198 -20.56 0.52 18.90
N LEU A 199 -19.34 1.07 18.88
CA LEU A 199 -18.89 2.02 17.85
C LEU A 199 -18.79 1.37 16.47
N GLU A 200 -18.33 0.12 16.38
CA GLU A 200 -18.27 -0.65 15.14
C GLU A 200 -19.67 -1.02 14.65
N PHE A 201 -20.58 -1.41 15.55
CA PHE A 201 -21.99 -1.61 15.25
C PHE A 201 -22.67 -0.33 14.72
N GLN A 202 -22.46 0.82 15.37
CA GLN A 202 -22.96 2.12 14.89
C GLN A 202 -22.38 2.49 13.52
N LYS A 203 -21.06 2.33 13.31
CA LYS A 203 -20.43 2.53 11.99
C LYS A 203 -21.05 1.63 10.92
N ASN A 204 -21.37 0.38 11.25
CA ASN A 204 -22.00 -0.55 10.31
C ASN A 204 -23.44 -0.15 9.97
N ILE A 205 -24.22 0.35 10.94
CA ILE A 205 -25.54 0.96 10.70
C ILE A 205 -25.41 2.17 9.79
N TYR A 206 -24.59 3.17 10.15
CA TYR A 206 -24.42 4.38 9.32
C TYR A 206 -23.92 4.08 7.91
N ASN A 207 -23.08 3.05 7.73
CA ASN A 207 -22.66 2.59 6.41
C ASN A 207 -23.81 1.99 5.61
N GLU A 208 -24.70 1.18 6.19
CA GLU A 208 -25.85 0.63 5.46
C GLU A 208 -26.95 1.67 5.24
N GLU A 209 -27.22 2.57 6.18
CA GLU A 209 -28.08 3.76 5.97
C GLU A 209 -27.57 4.61 4.81
N LEU A 210 -26.25 4.84 4.73
CA LEU A 210 -25.63 5.58 3.64
C LEU A 210 -25.69 4.79 2.31
N ARG A 211 -25.52 3.47 2.32
CA ARG A 211 -25.73 2.63 1.12
C ARG A 211 -27.18 2.67 0.66
N GLU A 212 -28.14 2.56 1.57
CA GLU A 212 -29.56 2.59 1.23
C GLU A 212 -30.00 3.99 0.76
N SER A 213 -29.51 5.06 1.40
CA SER A 213 -29.69 6.43 0.92
C SER A 213 -29.10 6.65 -0.48
N LYS A 214 -27.91 6.10 -0.76
CA LYS A 214 -27.32 6.10 -2.11
C LYS A 214 -28.18 5.32 -3.10
N ARG A 215 -28.57 4.07 -2.80
CA ARG A 215 -29.49 3.26 -3.64
C ARG A 215 -30.80 3.99 -3.95
N ARG A 216 -31.40 4.67 -2.97
CA ARG A 216 -32.63 5.49 -3.17
C ARG A 216 -32.40 6.68 -4.11
N HIS A 217 -31.27 7.36 -4.01
CA HIS A 217 -30.92 8.48 -4.90
C HIS A 217 -30.56 7.99 -6.31
N GLU A 218 -29.85 6.87 -6.41
CA GLU A 218 -29.48 6.20 -7.67
C GLU A 218 -30.73 5.70 -8.41
N SER A 219 -31.67 5.02 -7.71
CA SER A 219 -32.98 4.66 -8.27
C SER A 219 -33.72 5.89 -8.80
N ARG A 220 -33.83 6.97 -7.99
CA ARG A 220 -34.48 8.21 -8.41
C ARG A 220 -33.81 8.87 -9.62
N MET A 221 -32.47 8.80 -9.72
CA MET A 221 -31.76 9.28 -10.91
C MET A 221 -32.07 8.44 -12.14
N VAL A 222 -32.04 7.10 -12.02
CA VAL A 222 -32.41 6.19 -13.10
C VAL A 222 -33.88 6.35 -13.52
N GLU A 223 -34.80 6.59 -12.59
CA GLU A 223 -36.21 6.92 -12.85
C GLU A 223 -36.34 8.25 -13.63
N ILE A 224 -35.61 9.29 -13.24
CA ILE A 224 -35.61 10.60 -13.92
C ILE A 224 -34.98 10.50 -15.31
N ASP A 225 -33.85 9.80 -15.46
CA ASP A 225 -33.15 9.68 -16.74
C ASP A 225 -33.84 8.69 -17.69
N SER A 226 -34.49 7.64 -17.18
CA SER A 226 -35.41 6.80 -17.94
C SER A 226 -36.66 7.59 -18.38
N GLY A 227 -37.23 8.43 -17.51
CA GLY A 227 -38.36 9.30 -17.86
C GLY A 227 -37.98 10.29 -18.96
N ARG A 228 -36.81 10.93 -18.84
CA ARG A 228 -36.23 11.79 -19.88
C ARG A 228 -35.97 11.03 -21.18
N GLN A 229 -35.42 9.81 -21.12
CA GLN A 229 -35.18 8.99 -22.30
C GLN A 229 -36.50 8.67 -23.01
N LEU A 230 -37.52 8.23 -22.29
CA LEU A 230 -38.86 7.98 -22.84
C LEU A 230 -39.50 9.25 -23.42
N GLU A 231 -39.32 10.42 -22.78
CA GLU A 231 -39.74 11.70 -23.34
C GLU A 231 -38.99 12.04 -24.64
N PHE A 232 -37.68 11.82 -24.72
CA PHE A 232 -36.89 12.06 -25.93
C PHE A 232 -37.25 11.08 -27.05
N GLU A 233 -37.41 9.79 -26.74
CA GLU A 233 -37.85 8.77 -27.69
C GLU A 233 -39.26 9.04 -28.19
N SER A 234 -40.19 9.45 -27.32
CA SER A 234 -41.55 9.84 -27.70
C SER A 234 -41.56 11.07 -28.61
N LYS A 235 -40.86 12.14 -28.25
CA LYS A 235 -40.78 13.37 -29.07
C LYS A 235 -40.07 13.14 -30.41
N LEU A 236 -39.07 12.25 -30.44
CA LEU A 236 -38.41 11.83 -31.67
C LEU A 236 -39.32 10.96 -32.54
N ALA A 237 -40.09 10.04 -31.94
CA ALA A 237 -41.06 9.22 -32.66
C ALA A 237 -42.20 10.07 -33.23
N GLU A 238 -42.71 11.04 -32.46
CA GLU A 238 -43.70 12.03 -32.88
C GLU A 238 -43.20 12.85 -34.08
N ALA A 239 -42.03 13.48 -33.97
CA ALA A 239 -41.41 14.22 -35.08
C ALA A 239 -41.11 13.35 -36.31
N LEU A 240 -40.79 12.06 -36.14
CA LEU A 240 -40.62 11.10 -37.24
C LEU A 240 -41.96 10.70 -37.88
N VAL A 241 -43.06 10.68 -37.13
CA VAL A 241 -44.41 10.48 -37.65
C VAL A 241 -44.91 11.73 -38.37
N GLU A 242 -44.69 12.93 -37.83
CA GLU A 242 -44.98 14.20 -38.50
C GLU A 242 -44.22 14.32 -39.83
N LEU A 243 -42.91 14.02 -39.84
CA LEU A 243 -42.10 14.06 -41.06
C LEU A 243 -42.58 13.03 -42.11
N ARG A 244 -43.04 11.85 -41.68
CA ARG A 244 -43.67 10.88 -42.59
C ARG A 244 -45.00 11.39 -43.13
N ALA A 245 -45.86 11.93 -42.28
CA ALA A 245 -47.14 12.51 -42.68
C ALA A 245 -46.96 13.68 -43.66
N GLN A 246 -45.97 14.55 -43.44
CA GLN A 246 -45.61 15.64 -44.37
C GLN A 246 -45.10 15.10 -45.72
N HIS A 247 -44.28 14.04 -45.73
CA HIS A 247 -43.86 13.41 -46.99
C HIS A 247 -45.01 12.70 -47.70
N GLU A 248 -45.92 12.03 -46.98
CA GLU A 248 -47.11 11.40 -47.54
C GLU A 248 -48.09 12.44 -48.09
N GLU A 249 -48.27 13.58 -47.40
CA GLU A 249 -49.04 14.73 -47.87
C GLU A 249 -48.41 15.35 -49.12
N GLN A 250 -47.09 15.57 -49.16
CA GLN A 250 -46.39 16.06 -50.36
C GLN A 250 -46.57 15.10 -51.54
N VAL A 251 -46.44 13.78 -51.32
CA VAL A 251 -46.68 12.77 -52.36
C VAL A 251 -48.15 12.74 -52.80
N ALA A 252 -49.11 12.93 -51.89
CA ALA A 252 -50.52 13.05 -52.22
C ALA A 252 -50.83 14.33 -53.01
N LEU A 253 -50.25 15.48 -52.64
CA LEU A 253 -50.35 16.73 -53.38
C LEU A 253 -49.77 16.57 -54.79
N TYR A 254 -48.53 16.10 -54.94
CA TYR A 254 -47.94 15.80 -56.25
C TYR A 254 -48.80 14.82 -57.07
N LYS A 255 -49.41 13.81 -56.44
CA LYS A 255 -50.34 12.88 -57.11
C LYS A 255 -51.60 13.61 -57.60
N THR A 256 -52.23 14.46 -56.78
CA THR A 256 -53.41 15.23 -57.20
C THR A 256 -53.09 16.28 -58.26
N GLU A 257 -51.89 16.88 -58.26
CA GLU A 257 -51.43 17.76 -59.33
C GLU A 257 -51.15 17.00 -60.64
N LEU A 258 -50.59 15.80 -60.56
CA LEU A 258 -50.44 14.90 -61.70
C LEU A 258 -51.80 14.44 -62.25
N GLU A 259 -52.75 14.10 -61.39
CA GLU A 259 -54.14 13.78 -61.78
C GLU A 259 -54.84 14.99 -62.40
N LYS A 260 -54.69 16.20 -61.83
CA LYS A 260 -55.26 17.44 -62.35
C LYS A 260 -54.66 17.83 -63.71
N THR A 261 -53.35 17.71 -63.88
CA THR A 261 -52.68 17.97 -65.18
C THR A 261 -52.94 16.87 -66.20
N TYR A 262 -53.14 15.62 -65.79
CA TYR A 262 -53.61 14.54 -66.65
C TYR A 262 -55.04 14.77 -67.13
N ASN A 263 -55.96 15.08 -66.20
CA ASN A 263 -57.35 15.41 -66.52
C ASN A 263 -57.42 16.64 -67.44
N SER A 264 -56.66 17.70 -67.17
CA SER A 264 -56.58 18.87 -68.06
C SER A 264 -56.04 18.51 -69.46
N LYS A 265 -55.06 17.61 -69.59
CA LYS A 265 -54.61 17.09 -70.90
C LYS A 265 -55.71 16.29 -71.60
N LEU A 266 -56.47 15.48 -70.86
CA LEU A 266 -57.55 14.65 -71.38
C LEU A 266 -58.75 15.51 -71.83
N GLU A 267 -59.10 16.55 -71.07
CA GLU A 267 -60.08 17.58 -71.46
C GLU A 267 -59.63 18.38 -72.67
N ASN A 268 -58.36 18.81 -72.73
CA ASN A 268 -57.83 19.50 -73.91
C ASN A 268 -57.85 18.59 -75.16
N ALA A 269 -57.57 17.29 -74.99
CA ALA A 269 -57.69 16.31 -76.07
C ALA A 269 -59.14 16.12 -76.52
N ARG A 270 -60.11 16.06 -75.59
CA ARG A 270 -61.56 16.05 -75.90
C ARG A 270 -61.95 17.31 -76.67
N HIS A 271 -61.69 18.51 -76.15
CA HIS A 271 -61.99 19.77 -76.83
C HIS A 271 -61.32 19.88 -78.22
N SER A 272 -60.15 19.28 -78.42
CA SER A 272 -59.51 19.20 -79.73
C SER A 272 -60.21 18.21 -80.68
N ALA A 273 -60.68 17.07 -80.18
CA ALA A 273 -61.48 16.10 -80.93
C ALA A 273 -62.87 16.68 -81.28
N ASP A 274 -63.51 17.37 -80.35
CA ASP A 274 -64.79 18.07 -80.57
C ASP A 274 -64.65 19.18 -81.61
N ARG A 275 -63.60 20.00 -81.55
CA ARG A 275 -63.29 20.98 -82.61
C ARG A 275 -63.07 20.30 -83.96
N ASN A 276 -62.38 19.16 -84.00
CA ASN A 276 -62.20 18.40 -85.24
C ASN A 276 -63.54 17.85 -85.77
N ASN A 277 -64.44 17.37 -84.90
CA ASN A 277 -65.79 16.96 -85.28
C ASN A 277 -66.61 18.12 -85.85
N HIS A 278 -66.54 19.32 -85.25
CA HIS A 278 -67.20 20.51 -85.79
C HIS A 278 -66.66 20.92 -87.16
N LEU A 279 -65.34 20.85 -87.37
CA LEU A 279 -64.71 21.12 -88.67
C LEU A 279 -65.12 20.08 -89.74
N VAL A 280 -65.21 18.80 -89.37
CA VAL A 280 -65.72 17.73 -90.26
C VAL A 280 -67.20 17.95 -90.60
N GLY A 281 -68.01 18.39 -89.63
CA GLY A 281 -69.42 18.76 -89.85
C GLY A 281 -69.56 19.90 -90.85
N ALA A 282 -68.89 21.03 -90.61
CA ALA A 282 -68.90 22.18 -91.52
C ALA A 282 -68.45 21.82 -92.95
N ALA A 283 -67.38 21.02 -93.09
CA ALA A 283 -66.92 20.53 -94.39
C ALA A 283 -67.96 19.62 -95.09
N HIS A 284 -68.80 18.90 -94.34
CA HIS A 284 -69.89 18.09 -94.89
C HIS A 284 -71.07 18.96 -95.36
N GLU A 285 -71.39 20.03 -94.62
CA GLU A 285 -72.42 21.00 -95.00
C GLU A 285 -72.04 21.79 -96.26
N GLU A 286 -70.80 22.27 -96.36
CA GLU A 286 -70.26 22.89 -97.59
C GLU A 286 -70.32 21.93 -98.80
N LEU A 287 -70.04 20.64 -98.58
CA LEU A 287 -70.10 19.61 -99.62
C LEU A 287 -71.55 19.33 -100.07
N GLN A 288 -72.54 19.36 -99.17
CA GLN A 288 -73.95 19.32 -99.58
C GLN A 288 -74.37 20.56 -100.36
N GLN A 289 -74.03 21.76 -99.89
CA GLN A 289 -74.40 23.02 -100.56
C GLN A 289 -73.82 23.11 -101.98
N THR A 290 -72.56 22.70 -102.16
CA THR A 290 -71.92 22.65 -103.47
C THR A 290 -72.55 21.60 -104.39
N ARG A 291 -73.00 20.46 -103.87
CA ARG A 291 -73.69 19.40 -104.63
C ARG A 291 -75.03 19.87 -105.22
N VAL A 292 -75.90 20.46 -104.39
CA VAL A 292 -77.20 21.02 -104.84
C VAL A 292 -77.01 22.13 -105.88
N ARG A 293 -76.00 22.99 -105.68
CA ARG A 293 -75.61 24.02 -106.66
C ARG A 293 -75.14 23.45 -108.00
N LEU A 294 -74.52 22.27 -108.01
CA LEU A 294 -74.03 21.61 -109.22
C LEU A 294 -75.19 21.01 -110.03
N GLU A 295 -76.16 20.39 -109.36
CA GLU A 295 -77.39 19.84 -109.97
C GLU A 295 -78.21 20.96 -110.64
N GLY A 296 -78.38 22.10 -109.97
CA GLY A 296 -79.02 23.29 -110.55
C GLY A 296 -78.31 23.80 -111.82
N MET A 297 -76.98 23.98 -111.77
CA MET A 297 -76.15 24.36 -112.93
C MET A 297 -76.27 23.35 -114.10
N SER A 298 -76.35 22.06 -113.80
CA SER A 298 -76.45 21.00 -114.81
C SER A 298 -77.75 21.08 -115.62
N SER A 299 -78.86 21.43 -114.97
CA SER A 299 -80.17 21.59 -115.64
C SER A 299 -80.16 22.67 -116.73
N GLN A 300 -79.43 23.77 -116.50
CA GLN A 300 -79.38 24.93 -117.38
C GLN A 300 -78.49 24.67 -118.62
N LEU A 301 -77.38 23.95 -118.45
CA LEU A 301 -76.52 23.52 -119.56
C LEU A 301 -77.30 22.65 -120.57
N SER A 302 -78.12 21.71 -120.09
CA SER A 302 -78.89 20.81 -120.94
C SER A 302 -79.86 21.56 -121.89
N GLN A 303 -80.47 22.65 -121.44
CA GLN A 303 -81.38 23.44 -122.27
C GLN A 303 -80.64 24.22 -123.38
N LEU A 304 -79.53 24.88 -123.04
CA LEU A 304 -78.71 25.63 -124.00
C LEU A 304 -78.05 24.72 -125.04
N GLN A 305 -77.57 23.54 -124.63
CA GLN A 305 -76.93 22.58 -125.51
C GLN A 305 -77.88 22.07 -126.62
N LYS A 306 -79.19 21.96 -126.32
CA LYS A 306 -80.22 21.62 -127.31
C LYS A 306 -80.42 22.73 -128.35
N GLN A 307 -80.39 24.00 -127.93
CA GLN A 307 -80.50 25.16 -128.83
C GLN A 307 -79.28 25.29 -129.77
N LEU A 308 -78.08 25.00 -129.27
CA LEU A 308 -76.84 25.04 -130.06
C LEU A 308 -76.90 24.07 -131.26
N SER A 309 -77.34 22.83 -131.03
CA SER A 309 -77.41 21.79 -132.08
C SER A 309 -78.27 22.15 -133.30
N MET A 310 -79.35 22.92 -133.09
CA MET A 310 -80.20 23.45 -134.16
C MET A 310 -79.51 24.55 -134.99
N SER A 311 -78.64 25.34 -134.35
CA SER A 311 -77.90 26.40 -135.02
C SER A 311 -76.79 25.84 -135.90
N GLU A 312 -76.03 24.85 -135.39
CA GLU A 312 -74.90 24.24 -136.09
C GLU A 312 -75.29 23.55 -137.41
N SER A 313 -76.45 22.90 -137.49
CA SER A 313 -76.89 22.26 -138.73
C SER A 313 -77.06 23.27 -139.86
N LYS A 314 -77.52 24.49 -139.54
CA LYS A 314 -77.77 25.59 -140.48
C LYS A 314 -76.49 26.22 -141.04
N VAL A 315 -75.36 26.04 -140.34
CA VAL A 315 -74.05 26.57 -140.75
C VAL A 315 -73.36 25.62 -141.73
N ARG A 316 -73.36 24.31 -141.45
CA ARG A 316 -72.67 23.30 -142.28
C ARG A 316 -73.15 23.29 -143.74
N GLU A 317 -74.46 23.41 -143.97
CA GLU A 317 -75.06 23.49 -145.32
C GLU A 317 -74.49 24.64 -146.17
N LEU A 318 -74.18 25.78 -145.54
CA LEU A 318 -73.64 26.97 -146.20
C LEU A 318 -72.12 26.88 -146.40
N GLU A 319 -71.40 26.28 -145.45
CA GLU A 319 -69.95 26.10 -145.53
C GLU A 319 -69.55 25.12 -146.64
N GLU A 320 -70.31 24.03 -146.86
CA GLU A 320 -70.01 23.08 -147.94
C GLU A 320 -70.12 23.70 -149.34
N MET A 321 -71.10 24.58 -149.59
CA MET A 321 -71.20 25.28 -150.88
C MET A 321 -69.98 26.17 -151.11
N MET A 322 -69.55 26.89 -150.06
CA MET A 322 -68.37 27.76 -150.09
C MET A 322 -67.03 26.98 -150.14
N SER A 323 -67.00 25.67 -149.89
CA SER A 323 -65.84 24.81 -150.19
C SER A 323 -65.75 24.52 -151.68
N ARG A 324 -66.84 24.01 -152.27
CA ARG A 324 -66.89 23.48 -153.64
C ARG A 324 -66.37 24.47 -154.69
N GLU A 325 -66.68 25.76 -154.54
CA GLU A 325 -66.16 26.81 -155.44
C GLU A 325 -64.66 27.08 -155.27
N ARG A 326 -64.15 27.08 -154.03
CA ARG A 326 -62.74 27.37 -153.74
C ARG A 326 -61.81 26.27 -154.25
N ASP A 327 -62.23 25.01 -154.11
CA ASP A 327 -61.41 23.86 -154.51
C ASP A 327 -61.32 23.71 -156.04
N LEU A 328 -62.35 24.18 -156.76
CA LEU A 328 -62.35 24.23 -158.23
C LEU A 328 -61.42 25.32 -158.78
N MET A 329 -61.24 26.43 -158.05
CA MET A 329 -60.28 27.49 -158.42
C MET A 329 -58.82 27.12 -158.13
N ARG A 330 -58.53 26.38 -157.05
CA ARG A 330 -57.14 25.96 -156.70
C ARG A 330 -56.52 25.06 -157.78
N ARG A 331 -57.23 24.00 -158.20
CA ARG A 331 -56.73 23.05 -159.21
C ARG A 331 -56.25 23.73 -160.50
N ARG A 332 -56.92 24.82 -160.88
CA ARG A 332 -56.64 25.62 -162.08
C ARG A 332 -55.35 26.46 -161.99
N LEU A 333 -54.80 26.66 -160.78
CA LEU A 333 -53.49 27.26 -160.55
C LEU A 333 -52.40 26.19 -160.58
N ASP A 334 -52.57 25.08 -159.85
CA ASP A 334 -51.61 23.97 -159.78
C ASP A 334 -51.17 23.48 -161.19
N ASP A 335 -52.12 23.36 -162.12
CA ASP A 335 -51.85 22.93 -163.50
C ASP A 335 -51.00 23.93 -164.30
N LYS A 336 -51.11 25.24 -163.98
CA LYS A 336 -50.28 26.28 -164.61
C LYS A 336 -48.90 26.41 -163.98
N GLU A 337 -48.73 26.06 -162.72
CA GLU A 337 -47.39 25.92 -162.13
C GLU A 337 -46.65 24.69 -162.69
N ARG A 338 -47.36 23.59 -162.99
CA ARG A 338 -46.80 22.41 -163.68
C ARG A 338 -46.27 22.75 -165.07
N GLU A 339 -47.04 23.45 -165.91
CA GLU A 339 -46.60 23.90 -167.24
C GLU A 339 -45.30 24.73 -167.17
N ILE A 340 -45.18 25.62 -166.18
CA ILE A 340 -43.98 26.45 -165.98
C ILE A 340 -42.76 25.59 -165.55
N SER A 341 -42.97 24.54 -164.75
CA SER A 341 -41.89 23.64 -164.33
C SER A 341 -41.35 22.78 -165.48
N GLU A 342 -42.21 22.24 -166.35
CA GLU A 342 -41.76 21.48 -167.53
C GLU A 342 -40.94 22.33 -168.50
N ILE A 343 -41.36 23.57 -168.76
CA ILE A 343 -40.65 24.47 -169.68
C ILE A 343 -39.26 24.79 -169.14
N ARG A 344 -39.11 24.97 -167.82
CA ARG A 344 -37.79 25.15 -167.18
C ARG A 344 -36.91 23.90 -167.29
N ALA A 345 -37.48 22.70 -167.14
CA ALA A 345 -36.72 21.46 -167.31
C ALA A 345 -36.21 21.29 -168.76
N ARG A 346 -37.06 21.54 -169.76
CA ARG A 346 -36.66 21.53 -171.19
C ARG A 346 -35.56 22.56 -171.49
N MET A 347 -35.64 23.75 -170.88
CA MET A 347 -34.63 24.80 -171.05
C MET A 347 -33.27 24.42 -170.43
N GLN A 348 -33.24 23.66 -169.34
CA GLN A 348 -31.98 23.14 -168.78
C GLN A 348 -31.41 22.02 -169.65
N GLN A 349 -32.24 21.07 -170.07
CA GLN A 349 -31.79 19.95 -170.92
C GLN A 349 -31.16 20.43 -172.23
N GLN A 350 -31.69 21.49 -172.85
CA GLN A 350 -31.08 22.08 -174.05
C GLN A 350 -29.73 22.76 -173.78
N LEU A 351 -29.47 23.27 -172.57
CA LEU A 351 -28.14 23.80 -172.23
C LEU A 351 -27.12 22.66 -172.11
N ASP A 352 -27.52 21.55 -171.50
CA ASP A 352 -26.67 20.37 -171.33
C ASP A 352 -26.38 19.71 -172.71
N GLU A 353 -27.39 19.56 -173.58
CA GLU A 353 -27.25 19.04 -174.96
C GLU A 353 -26.34 19.93 -175.84
N TYR A 354 -26.36 21.26 -175.69
CA TYR A 354 -25.42 22.14 -176.41
C TYR A 354 -24.02 22.19 -175.78
N GLN A 355 -23.87 21.84 -174.51
CA GLN A 355 -22.56 21.60 -173.90
C GLN A 355 -21.92 20.33 -174.48
N GLU A 356 -22.68 19.24 -174.62
CA GLU A 356 -22.21 18.03 -175.32
C GLU A 356 -21.90 18.29 -176.80
N LEU A 357 -22.70 19.09 -177.49
CA LEU A 357 -22.43 19.46 -178.89
C LEU A 357 -21.19 20.37 -179.05
N LEU A 358 -20.82 21.12 -178.02
CA LEU A 358 -19.56 21.89 -177.96
C LEU A 358 -18.33 20.97 -177.83
N ASP A 359 -18.46 19.83 -177.15
CA ASP A 359 -17.42 18.80 -177.09
C ASP A 359 -17.36 17.98 -178.40
N ILE A 360 -18.49 17.71 -179.05
CA ILE A 360 -18.53 17.10 -180.41
C ILE A 360 -17.91 18.05 -181.46
N LYS A 361 -18.11 19.35 -181.33
CA LYS A 361 -17.44 20.37 -182.15
C LYS A 361 -15.92 20.26 -182.01
N LEU A 362 -15.39 20.08 -180.79
CA LEU A 362 -13.95 19.84 -180.57
C LEU A 362 -13.44 18.55 -181.25
N ALA A 363 -14.25 17.50 -181.32
CA ALA A 363 -13.89 16.26 -182.02
C ALA A 363 -13.89 16.42 -183.56
N LEU A 364 -14.95 17.00 -184.15
CA LEU A 364 -15.05 17.16 -185.61
C LEU A 364 -14.10 18.24 -186.16
N ASP A 365 -13.79 19.28 -185.38
CA ASP A 365 -12.71 20.24 -185.69
C ASP A 365 -11.32 19.56 -185.68
N MET A 366 -11.17 18.35 -185.12
CA MET A 366 -9.95 17.53 -185.28
C MET A 366 -10.04 16.59 -186.49
N GLU A 367 -11.15 15.87 -186.69
CA GLU A 367 -11.27 14.85 -187.74
C GLU A 367 -11.35 15.42 -189.16
N ILE A 368 -12.28 16.34 -189.42
CA ILE A 368 -12.59 16.76 -190.81
C ILE A 368 -11.69 17.92 -191.28
N ASN A 369 -10.91 18.50 -190.36
CA ASN A 369 -9.67 19.19 -190.68
C ASN A 369 -8.58 18.28 -191.30
N ALA A 370 -8.85 16.98 -191.51
CA ALA A 370 -8.07 16.07 -192.36
C ALA A 370 -8.70 15.77 -193.74
N TYR A 371 -10.00 16.02 -193.99
CA TYR A 371 -10.58 16.00 -195.35
C TYR A 371 -10.43 17.35 -196.08
N ARG A 372 -10.38 18.45 -195.32
CA ARG A 372 -9.74 19.73 -195.66
C ARG A 372 -8.43 19.49 -196.43
N LYS A 373 -8.42 19.75 -197.75
CA LYS A 373 -7.30 19.44 -198.67
C LYS A 373 -7.69 18.54 -199.85
N LEU A 374 -8.65 17.62 -199.68
CA LEU A 374 -8.96 16.61 -200.69
C LEU A 374 -10.13 16.99 -201.60
N LEU A 375 -11.18 17.59 -201.03
CA LEU A 375 -12.29 18.21 -201.77
C LEU A 375 -12.24 19.76 -201.73
N GLU A 376 -11.03 20.28 -201.97
CA GLU A 376 -10.80 21.69 -202.34
C GLU A 376 -10.43 21.83 -203.85
N GLY A 377 -10.34 20.71 -204.59
CA GLY A 377 -10.12 20.67 -206.06
C GLY A 377 -11.27 20.02 -206.87
N GLU A 378 -12.09 19.23 -206.19
CA GLU A 378 -13.50 18.99 -206.47
C GLU A 378 -14.21 19.56 -205.23
N GLU A 379 -15.20 20.45 -205.25
CA GLU A 379 -16.27 20.59 -206.23
C GLU A 379 -16.58 22.06 -206.63
N GLU A 380 -15.58 22.82 -207.12
CA GLU A 380 -15.82 23.89 -208.12
C GLU A 380 -16.41 23.34 -209.46
N ARG A 381 -16.88 22.09 -209.40
CA ARG A 381 -17.63 21.30 -210.34
C ARG A 381 -19.17 21.14 -209.92
N LEU A 382 -19.79 21.67 -208.79
CA LEU A 382 -21.27 21.58 -208.27
C LEU A 382 -21.98 22.79 -207.43
N ARG A 383 -23.29 22.75 -206.88
CA ARG A 383 -24.25 23.91 -206.40
C ARG A 383 -25.56 23.62 -205.46
N LEU A 384 -26.27 24.58 -204.70
CA LEU A 384 -27.79 24.70 -204.24
C LEU A 384 -28.30 25.75 -203.07
N SER A 385 -29.63 25.94 -202.59
CA SER A 385 -30.20 27.07 -201.65
C SER A 385 -31.53 27.02 -200.63
N PRO A 386 -32.60 27.96 -200.40
CA PRO A 386 -33.21 28.50 -199.04
C PRO A 386 -34.82 28.64 -198.66
N SER A 387 -35.37 29.45 -197.63
CA SER A 387 -36.85 29.54 -197.05
C SER A 387 -37.47 30.76 -196.10
N PRO A 388 -38.81 30.86 -195.60
CA PRO A 388 -39.63 32.13 -195.13
C PRO A 388 -40.56 32.36 -193.73
N PRO A 389 -41.90 32.84 -193.53
CA PRO A 389 -42.57 33.78 -192.43
C PRO A 389 -43.95 33.35 -191.62
N PRO A 390 -45.05 34.06 -191.00
CA PRO A 390 -45.62 35.43 -190.45
C PRO A 390 -46.64 35.55 -189.13
N THR A 391 -47.50 36.63 -188.77
CA THR A 391 -48.36 36.91 -187.44
C THR A 391 -49.74 37.84 -187.35
N LYS A 392 -50.56 38.05 -186.18
CA LYS A 392 -51.79 39.02 -185.88
C LYS A 392 -52.58 39.19 -184.42
N VAL A 393 -53.73 40.02 -184.16
CA VAL A 393 -54.37 40.59 -182.81
C VAL A 393 -55.99 40.96 -182.63
N THR A 394 -56.71 41.29 -181.45
CA THR A 394 -58.24 41.66 -181.17
C THR A 394 -58.79 42.34 -179.74
N VAL A 395 -60.12 42.82 -179.45
CA VAL A 395 -60.73 43.70 -178.26
C VAL A 395 -62.35 43.72 -177.83
N THR A 396 -62.93 44.18 -176.61
CA THR A 396 -64.32 44.88 -176.20
C THR A 396 -65.11 44.83 -174.76
N ARG A 397 -66.50 44.95 -174.60
CA ARG A 397 -67.41 45.62 -173.51
C ARG A 397 -68.52 44.76 -172.72
N THR A 398 -69.20 45.25 -171.61
CA THR A 398 -70.67 45.10 -171.13
C THR A 398 -71.00 44.91 -169.58
N SER A 399 -72.28 45.08 -169.07
CA SER A 399 -72.74 45.03 -167.61
C SER A 399 -74.29 45.15 -167.25
N GLY A 400 -74.83 44.65 -166.09
CA GLY A 400 -76.20 44.91 -165.45
C GLY A 400 -76.71 43.85 -164.38
N SER A 401 -77.86 43.85 -163.62
CA SER A 401 -78.88 44.83 -163.08
C SER A 401 -80.00 44.22 -162.10
N ALA A 402 -80.73 45.05 -161.28
CA ALA A 402 -82.09 44.95 -160.57
C ALA A 402 -82.51 44.06 -159.32
N HIS A 403 -83.20 44.69 -158.31
CA HIS A 403 -84.33 44.32 -157.35
C HIS A 403 -84.61 42.87 -156.83
N SER A 404 -85.17 42.56 -155.60
CA SER A 404 -85.82 43.33 -154.49
C SER A 404 -85.84 42.58 -153.10
N HIS A 405 -86.27 43.29 -152.03
CA HIS A 405 -86.82 42.84 -150.71
C HIS A 405 -85.95 42.27 -149.54
N THR A 406 -85.70 43.14 -148.54
CA THR A 406 -85.93 43.01 -147.05
C THR A 406 -85.47 41.78 -146.24
N SER A 407 -84.98 41.89 -144.99
CA SER A 407 -84.58 43.04 -144.13
C SER A 407 -83.73 42.56 -142.93
N ARG A 408 -83.03 43.47 -142.21
CA ARG A 408 -82.41 43.23 -140.88
C ARG A 408 -82.10 44.54 -140.13
N LEU A 409 -82.26 44.53 -138.79
CA LEU A 409 -81.74 45.51 -137.82
C LEU A 409 -80.45 44.93 -137.18
N LEU A 410 -79.44 45.68 -136.69
CA LEU A 410 -79.36 46.87 -135.79
C LEU A 410 -79.47 46.57 -134.27
N GLN A 411 -78.31 46.27 -133.67
CA GLN A 411 -77.64 47.08 -132.61
C GLN A 411 -78.38 47.40 -131.28
N SER A 412 -77.81 47.00 -130.13
CA SER A 412 -77.27 47.92 -129.09
C SER A 412 -77.01 47.28 -127.68
N SER A 413 -75.98 47.79 -127.00
CA SER A 413 -75.83 48.03 -125.54
C SER A 413 -75.83 46.92 -124.45
N THR A 414 -74.72 46.95 -123.68
CA THR A 414 -74.58 46.87 -122.19
C THR A 414 -74.63 45.54 -121.39
N THR A 415 -73.47 45.26 -120.77
CA THR A 415 -73.23 44.82 -119.37
C THR A 415 -73.39 43.36 -118.89
N ALA A 416 -72.50 43.02 -117.94
CA ALA A 416 -72.64 42.06 -116.83
C ALA A 416 -72.34 40.54 -116.99
N SER A 417 -71.05 40.22 -116.76
CA SER A 417 -70.59 39.37 -115.62
C SER A 417 -70.43 37.83 -115.70
N SER A 418 -69.32 37.37 -115.10
CA SER A 418 -69.07 36.02 -114.53
C SER A 418 -68.81 34.86 -115.53
N SER A 419 -68.06 33.78 -115.23
CA SER A 419 -67.31 33.36 -114.02
C SER A 419 -66.21 32.32 -114.37
N ARG A 420 -65.34 31.95 -113.40
CA ARG A 420 -64.39 30.78 -113.37
C ARG A 420 -63.08 30.99 -114.16
N ASN A 421 -61.91 30.43 -113.83
CA ASN A 421 -61.40 29.58 -112.72
C ASN A 421 -59.83 29.67 -112.70
N SER A 422 -59.03 29.22 -111.72
CA SER A 422 -59.18 28.96 -110.27
C SER A 422 -57.83 28.54 -109.61
N SER A 423 -57.82 28.45 -108.27
CA SER A 423 -57.12 27.43 -107.43
C SER A 423 -55.58 27.33 -107.34
N GLY A 424 -55.09 27.27 -106.08
CA GLY A 424 -53.78 26.70 -105.69
C GLY A 424 -52.73 27.73 -105.21
N THR A 425 -51.88 27.50 -104.20
CA THR A 425 -51.75 26.39 -103.22
C THR A 425 -51.09 26.85 -101.90
N ALA A 426 -51.11 25.98 -100.88
CA ALA A 426 -50.30 26.01 -99.63
C ALA A 426 -48.76 26.11 -99.88
N SER A 427 -47.81 26.16 -98.92
CA SER A 427 -47.65 25.75 -97.49
C SER A 427 -46.31 26.36 -96.96
N ALA A 428 -45.86 26.36 -95.69
CA ALA A 428 -46.41 26.23 -94.32
C ALA A 428 -45.21 26.24 -93.29
N LYS A 429 -45.48 25.99 -91.99
CA LYS A 429 -44.57 25.32 -90.99
C LYS A 429 -43.48 26.13 -90.21
N LYS A 430 -43.55 25.97 -88.86
CA LYS A 430 -42.45 25.59 -87.91
C LYS A 430 -41.64 26.68 -87.14
N ARG A 431 -41.04 26.21 -86.01
CA ARG A 431 -39.99 26.80 -85.11
C ARG A 431 -40.50 27.79 -84.04
N ARG A 432 -40.18 27.60 -82.73
CA ARG A 432 -38.91 27.80 -81.96
C ARG A 432 -38.53 29.29 -81.86
N LEU A 433 -38.59 29.95 -80.70
CA LEU A 433 -37.80 29.84 -79.44
C LEU A 433 -36.62 30.84 -79.41
N ASN A 434 -36.40 31.42 -78.22
CA ASN A 434 -35.22 32.16 -77.70
C ASN A 434 -35.22 33.71 -77.76
N ASP A 435 -34.26 34.25 -76.99
CA ASP A 435 -33.82 35.65 -76.81
C ASP A 435 -34.76 36.52 -75.94
N ASN A 436 -34.32 37.39 -75.01
CA ASN A 436 -33.02 37.67 -74.36
C ASN A 436 -33.32 38.49 -73.05
N ASP A 437 -32.46 39.02 -72.15
CA ASP A 437 -31.01 39.21 -71.87
C ASP A 437 -30.90 39.57 -70.34
N SER A 438 -29.76 39.75 -69.64
CA SER A 438 -28.44 39.08 -69.55
C SER A 438 -27.60 39.70 -68.40
N GLU A 439 -26.52 39.01 -67.98
CA GLU A 439 -25.45 39.45 -67.02
C GLU A 439 -25.88 39.67 -65.53
N THR A 440 -25.01 39.60 -64.50
CA THR A 440 -23.53 39.54 -64.41
C THR A 440 -23.04 38.50 -63.37
N SER A 441 -21.72 38.20 -63.39
CA SER A 441 -20.81 37.80 -62.28
C SER A 441 -21.38 37.13 -60.99
N SER A 442 -20.85 36.01 -60.47
CA SER A 442 -19.45 35.52 -60.50
C SER A 442 -19.30 33.97 -60.40
N LEU A 443 -18.10 33.49 -60.73
CA LEU A 443 -17.64 32.10 -60.59
C LEU A 443 -17.04 31.85 -59.17
N VAL A 444 -16.95 30.64 -58.61
CA VAL A 444 -17.37 29.29 -59.07
C VAL A 444 -17.71 28.40 -57.86
N GLY A 445 -18.57 27.40 -58.07
CA GLY A 445 -18.61 26.17 -57.27
C GLY A 445 -18.46 24.95 -58.20
N GLY A 446 -18.01 23.79 -57.75
CA GLY A 446 -17.56 23.37 -56.42
C GLY A 446 -17.47 21.83 -56.37
N THR A 447 -17.17 21.23 -55.22
CA THR A 447 -17.47 19.80 -55.01
C THR A 447 -17.67 19.47 -53.53
N VAL A 448 -18.46 18.44 -53.24
CA VAL A 448 -19.07 18.18 -51.93
C VAL A 448 -18.24 17.15 -51.14
N THR A 449 -17.91 17.41 -49.86
CA THR A 449 -18.38 16.61 -48.69
C THR A 449 -17.69 16.90 -47.35
N LYS A 450 -18.53 17.01 -46.30
CA LYS A 450 -18.30 16.67 -44.87
C LYS A 450 -17.39 17.53 -43.96
N THR A 451 -17.78 17.49 -42.68
CA THR A 451 -16.99 17.75 -41.44
C THR A 451 -16.51 19.17 -41.10
N ARG A 452 -17.45 19.94 -40.53
CA ARG A 452 -17.38 20.71 -39.26
C ARG A 452 -16.07 21.47 -38.93
N ILE A 453 -16.16 22.81 -38.97
CA ILE A 453 -15.13 23.76 -38.51
C ILE A 453 -15.04 23.86 -36.97
N SER A 454 -13.88 24.30 -36.50
CA SER A 454 -13.37 24.36 -35.11
C SER A 454 -13.65 25.70 -34.37
N GLN A 455 -13.10 25.78 -33.13
CA GLN A 455 -13.01 26.95 -32.21
C GLN A 455 -14.22 27.14 -31.28
N HIS A 456 -14.08 27.63 -30.04
CA HIS A 456 -12.90 28.26 -29.39
C HIS A 456 -12.30 27.42 -28.24
N ALA A 457 -11.17 27.90 -27.69
CA ALA A 457 -10.33 27.19 -26.73
C ALA A 457 -10.33 27.84 -25.33
N SER A 458 -10.09 27.02 -24.30
CA SER A 458 -9.30 27.36 -23.09
C SER A 458 -9.11 26.13 -22.21
N ALA A 459 -7.86 25.78 -21.91
CA ALA A 459 -7.50 24.84 -20.84
C ALA A 459 -6.11 25.20 -20.31
N SER A 460 -6.00 25.51 -19.01
CA SER A 460 -4.71 25.66 -18.35
C SER A 460 -4.13 24.28 -18.03
N GLY A 461 -2.82 24.12 -18.13
CA GLY A 461 -2.16 22.85 -17.85
C GLY A 461 -2.02 22.56 -16.36
N ARG A 462 -1.86 21.28 -16.00
CA ARG A 462 -1.23 20.86 -14.75
C ARG A 462 -0.18 19.79 -15.07
N VAL A 463 1.06 20.06 -14.69
CA VAL A 463 2.15 19.07 -14.77
C VAL A 463 1.93 18.02 -13.70
N THR A 464 2.05 16.74 -14.06
CA THR A 464 2.15 15.64 -13.10
C THR A 464 3.57 15.60 -12.53
N VAL A 465 3.70 15.98 -11.26
CA VAL A 465 4.86 15.62 -10.43
C VAL A 465 4.34 14.59 -9.45
N ASP A 466 4.95 13.41 -9.42
CA ASP A 466 4.69 12.44 -8.37
C ASP A 466 5.37 12.92 -7.09
N GLU A 467 4.58 13.09 -6.02
CA GLU A 467 5.08 13.40 -4.68
C GLU A 467 5.67 12.11 -4.08
N VAL A 468 7.01 11.98 -4.08
CA VAL A 468 7.89 12.30 -2.93
C VAL A 468 7.64 11.36 -1.75
N ASP A 469 8.57 10.41 -1.57
CA ASP A 469 8.70 9.61 -0.35
C ASP A 469 8.85 10.51 0.89
N LEU A 470 8.17 10.13 1.97
CA LEU A 470 8.32 10.70 3.31
C LEU A 470 8.86 9.66 4.30
N GLU A 471 9.83 8.86 3.85
CA GLU A 471 10.73 8.07 4.71
C GLU A 471 11.68 9.01 5.47
N GLY A 472 11.32 9.33 6.72
CA GLY A 472 12.17 10.14 7.60
C GLY A 472 11.45 10.58 8.88
N PRO A 473 11.70 9.87 9.99
CA PRO A 473 12.42 10.56 11.06
C PRO A 473 13.72 9.85 11.45
N ILE A 474 14.76 10.65 11.65
CA ILE A 474 16.06 10.21 12.17
C ILE A 474 15.86 9.64 13.58
N THR A 475 16.07 8.33 13.75
CA THR A 475 16.29 7.71 15.06
C THR A 475 17.74 7.24 15.14
N GLY A 476 18.44 7.67 16.18
CA GLY A 476 19.90 7.53 16.25
C GLY A 476 20.35 6.12 16.59
N GLN A 477 21.34 5.60 15.84
CA GLN A 477 22.13 4.47 16.29
C GLN A 477 23.03 4.89 17.46
N LEU A 478 22.54 4.71 18.69
CA LEU A 478 23.40 4.56 19.87
C LEU A 478 23.42 3.09 20.27
N ALA A 479 24.47 2.38 19.84
CA ALA A 479 24.83 1.12 20.46
C ALA A 479 25.34 1.42 21.88
N GLY A 480 24.76 0.76 22.88
CA GLY A 480 25.00 1.13 24.28
C GLY A 480 24.18 0.36 25.30
N GLU A 481 23.84 -0.90 25.04
CA GLU A 481 23.48 -1.81 26.13
C GLU A 481 24.75 -2.17 26.90
N GLU A 482 24.95 -1.59 28.08
CA GLU A 482 25.50 -2.38 29.18
C GLU A 482 24.98 -1.86 30.52
N THR A 483 24.29 -2.74 31.24
CA THR A 483 23.80 -2.44 32.59
C THR A 483 24.84 -2.89 33.60
N ASN A 484 25.39 -1.96 34.38
CA ASN A 484 25.66 -2.30 35.77
C ASN A 484 25.62 -1.08 36.70
N ARG A 485 24.83 -1.22 37.78
CA ARG A 485 25.01 -0.47 39.03
C ARG A 485 25.29 -1.50 40.11
N GLU A 486 26.54 -1.63 40.50
CA GLU A 486 26.86 -2.11 41.85
C GLU A 486 26.74 -0.95 42.84
N TRP A 487 26.79 -1.27 44.13
CA TRP A 487 26.52 -0.36 45.26
C TRP A 487 27.80 0.27 45.83
#